data_AF-A0A2N2IW90-F1
#
_entry.id   AF-A0A2N2IW90-F1
#
_cell.length_a   1.000
_cell.length_b   1.000
_cell.length_c   1.000
_cell.angle_alpha   90.00
_cell.angle_beta   90.00
_cell.angle_gamma   90.00
#
_symmetry.space_group_name_H-M   'P 1'
#
loop_
_entity.id
_entity.type
_entity.pdbx_description
1 polymer ?
#
loop_
_entity_poly.entity_id
_entity_poly.type
_entity_poly.pdbx_seq_one_letter_code
_entity_poly.pdbx_strand_id
1 'polypeptide(L)'
;MRHFAFASVLALSLVPLACSSDTEPSDNGGTDDGANPFLEDQSNRGKEDSAYMNPDGIEVEVDLEADVAVSSSWRLKDAPADLGQFALTYLRKRGEFYIESLAEAASSDQRVEWLVDGAWLTAAETGSVSSDKLTHFRIRGINAVLLHSAAQGVKEGTEFKAVVPMNPYDLMSAAGDKCADPDGHMDLSQSVYWYLWNPDRSGCEIPKQDMKLTVSKMFAPGPVTYLEYDKLVADKKVTAVVLFGQIGDDPLTDSDPGVSGLKRMVRWLGQAGFTEVTPAPVGKRFTKRTGEVDFEIDLYSPYDFAGLSDSAHFSNFQKALSEHEIVAYDGHSMLGASDFWSRPKYPDFYQVFLYGGCLGYEYYVQPILGGKGGWENLDIMSSVIEVTADANRFAGPFLAKLAWALENGYAASWRAMLGAVRQSVGDSTFGASGVRDNCFTPTGSLCTEEPDPTTTTRYDSTSAAPIPDNDTTGTTSSVDVADSFVPTSVAVELNVSHSWVGDLVVTLEHGGATATLWNMTGGGTENIRQTFQTTAFAGLDASGPWTLRVVDTADKDTGTLDSWALLLTK
;
A
#
# COMPACT_ATOMS: atom_id res chain seq x y z
N MET A 1 -8.70 13.03 -37.59
CA MET A 1 -7.34 12.79 -38.10
C MET A 1 -6.39 13.79 -37.44
N ARG A 2 -5.85 13.44 -36.27
CA ARG A 2 -4.85 14.25 -35.56
C ARG A 2 -3.50 13.55 -35.73
N HIS A 3 -2.53 14.27 -36.29
CA HIS A 3 -1.16 13.79 -36.46
C HIS A 3 -0.46 13.78 -35.11
N PHE A 4 -0.09 12.60 -34.62
CA PHE A 4 0.95 12.46 -33.60
C PHE A 4 2.29 12.65 -34.30
N ALA A 5 2.91 13.82 -34.11
CA ALA A 5 4.28 14.05 -34.52
C ALA A 5 5.20 13.47 -33.43
N PHE A 6 5.84 12.35 -33.77
CA PHE A 6 7.02 11.83 -33.05
C PHE A 6 8.08 12.94 -32.99
N ALA A 7 8.35 13.46 -31.81
CA ALA A 7 9.59 14.18 -31.54
C ALA A 7 10.66 13.11 -31.22
N SER A 8 11.61 12.92 -32.14
CA SER A 8 12.82 12.16 -31.88
C SER A 8 13.55 12.77 -30.69
N VAL A 9 13.46 12.12 -29.53
CA VAL A 9 14.37 12.36 -28.41
C VAL A 9 15.73 11.86 -28.87
N LEU A 10 16.68 12.80 -29.00
CA LEU A 10 18.09 12.49 -29.18
C LEU A 10 18.47 11.53 -28.04
N ALA A 11 18.93 10.33 -28.38
CA ALA A 11 19.48 9.38 -27.41
C ALA A 11 20.73 9.99 -26.77
N LEU A 12 20.54 10.77 -25.71
CA LEU A 12 21.58 11.09 -24.76
C LEU A 12 21.72 9.85 -23.87
N SER A 13 22.91 9.26 -23.87
CA SER A 13 23.34 8.26 -22.91
C SER A 13 23.11 8.78 -21.50
N LEU A 14 21.96 8.44 -20.92
CA LEU A 14 21.67 8.60 -19.50
C LEU A 14 22.55 7.59 -18.78
N VAL A 15 23.50 8.11 -18.01
CA VAL A 15 24.27 7.31 -17.05
C VAL A 15 23.28 6.97 -15.92
N PRO A 16 22.91 5.70 -15.71
CA PRO A 16 22.16 5.30 -14.53
C PRO A 16 23.09 5.39 -13.32
N LEU A 17 22.62 6.00 -12.23
CA LEU A 17 23.39 6.31 -11.01
C LEU A 17 22.88 5.44 -9.86
N ALA A 18 23.80 4.84 -9.10
CA ALA A 18 23.57 3.90 -8.01
C ALA A 18 23.07 4.55 -6.69
N CYS A 19 22.27 3.81 -5.90
CA CYS A 19 21.97 4.14 -4.49
C CYS A 19 23.08 3.58 -3.58
N SER A 20 23.38 4.28 -2.48
CA SER A 20 24.37 3.93 -1.47
C SER A 20 24.19 2.52 -0.88
N SER A 21 25.27 1.76 -0.85
CA SER A 21 25.48 0.61 0.03
C SER A 21 26.06 1.06 1.37
N ASP A 22 25.30 1.82 2.17
CA ASP A 22 25.74 2.14 3.53
C ASP A 22 25.61 0.91 4.44
N THR A 23 26.72 0.17 4.48
CA THR A 23 27.01 -0.97 5.34
C THR A 23 25.97 -2.09 5.30
N GLU A 24 25.94 -2.82 4.19
CA GLU A 24 25.92 -4.28 4.32
C GLU A 24 26.96 -4.64 5.40
N PRO A 25 26.64 -5.42 6.44
CA PRO A 25 27.69 -6.09 7.19
C PRO A 25 28.48 -6.82 6.12
N SER A 26 29.77 -6.49 5.97
CA SER A 26 30.64 -7.13 5.00
C SER A 26 30.36 -8.63 5.02
N ASP A 27 29.76 -9.16 3.94
CA ASP A 27 29.56 -10.58 3.76
C ASP A 27 30.97 -11.17 3.59
N ASN A 28 31.61 -11.42 4.73
CA ASN A 28 32.94 -11.97 4.87
C ASN A 28 32.88 -13.46 4.53
N GLY A 29 32.43 -13.81 3.32
CA GLY A 29 32.46 -15.16 2.77
C GLY A 29 32.01 -16.26 3.74
N GLY A 30 31.02 -15.97 4.58
CA GLY A 30 30.68 -16.78 5.74
C GLY A 30 29.19 -16.82 5.97
N THR A 31 28.55 -17.88 5.47
CA THR A 31 27.30 -18.59 5.86
C THR A 31 26.15 -17.92 6.62
N ASP A 32 26.18 -16.62 6.96
CA ASP A 32 25.11 -15.97 7.72
C ASP A 32 24.05 -15.45 6.74
N ASP A 33 23.25 -16.38 6.23
CA ASP A 33 22.18 -16.19 5.25
C ASP A 33 20.99 -15.36 5.75
N GLY A 34 21.09 -14.72 6.91
CA GLY A 34 19.97 -14.14 7.64
C GLY A 34 18.97 -15.21 8.12
N ALA A 35 18.01 -14.80 8.95
CA ALA A 35 16.92 -15.70 9.36
C ALA A 35 16.02 -16.02 8.15
N ASN A 36 15.72 -17.30 7.92
CA ASN A 36 14.78 -17.71 6.88
C ASN A 36 13.34 -17.45 7.36
N PRO A 37 12.62 -16.47 6.79
CA PRO A 37 11.30 -16.09 7.28
C PRO A 37 10.27 -17.19 7.16
N PHE A 38 10.42 -18.14 6.23
CA PHE A 38 9.50 -19.26 6.05
C PHE A 38 9.59 -20.32 7.15
N LEU A 39 10.63 -20.29 7.99
CA LEU A 39 10.82 -21.22 9.11
C LEU A 39 10.46 -20.60 10.46
N GLU A 40 10.17 -19.31 10.47
CA GLU A 40 9.84 -18.58 11.69
C GLU A 40 8.37 -18.74 12.07
N ASP A 41 8.06 -18.60 13.37
CA ASP A 41 6.68 -18.59 13.85
C ASP A 41 5.95 -17.35 13.32
N GLN A 42 5.04 -17.58 12.38
CA GLN A 42 4.22 -16.53 11.78
C GLN A 42 2.99 -16.16 12.61
N SER A 43 2.61 -16.94 13.64
CA SER A 43 1.39 -16.69 14.41
C SER A 43 1.43 -15.33 15.14
N ASN A 44 2.60 -14.96 15.66
CA ASN A 44 2.85 -13.71 16.40
C ASN A 44 3.66 -12.68 15.60
N ARG A 45 3.87 -12.88 14.29
CA ARG A 45 4.74 -12.01 13.47
C ARG A 45 4.08 -10.70 13.01
N GLY A 46 2.89 -10.38 13.51
CA GLY A 46 2.37 -9.00 13.57
C GLY A 46 2.48 -8.55 15.02
N LYS A 47 2.96 -7.32 15.30
CA LYS A 47 3.09 -6.83 16.67
C LYS A 47 1.81 -7.12 17.48
N GLU A 48 1.99 -7.57 18.72
CA GLU A 48 0.98 -7.55 19.79
C GLU A 48 0.28 -6.18 19.77
N ASP A 49 -1.04 -6.17 19.94
CA ASP A 49 -1.94 -5.08 19.58
C ASP A 49 -1.46 -3.69 20.01
N SER A 50 -0.97 -2.91 19.04
CA SER A 50 -0.61 -1.50 19.21
C SER A 50 -1.46 -0.56 18.35
N ALA A 51 -2.70 -0.95 17.98
CA ALA A 51 -3.49 -0.27 16.96
C ALA A 51 -2.80 -0.23 15.57
N TYR A 52 -3.49 0.20 14.51
CA TYR A 52 -3.04 0.04 13.12
C TYR A 52 -2.04 1.13 12.64
N MET A 53 -1.12 0.66 11.79
CA MET A 53 -0.11 1.24 10.88
C MET A 53 0.64 2.52 11.21
N ASN A 54 1.91 2.27 11.57
CA ASN A 54 2.90 3.17 12.12
C ASN A 54 2.46 3.73 13.48
N PRO A 55 3.00 3.28 14.62
CA PRO A 55 2.76 3.93 15.91
C PRO A 55 3.17 5.41 15.92
N ASP A 56 3.76 5.87 14.83
CA ASP A 56 4.17 7.22 14.57
C ASP A 56 3.31 7.96 13.53
N GLY A 57 2.29 7.42 12.84
CA GLY A 57 1.67 8.20 11.75
C GLY A 57 0.19 8.04 11.46
N ILE A 58 -0.40 9.10 10.88
CA ILE A 58 -1.80 9.15 10.42
C ILE A 58 -1.84 9.45 8.93
N GLU A 59 -2.71 8.73 8.21
CA GLU A 59 -2.96 9.00 6.79
C GLU A 59 -3.99 10.13 6.65
N VAL A 60 -3.75 11.04 5.70
CA VAL A 60 -4.58 12.22 5.42
C VAL A 60 -4.61 12.50 3.93
N GLU A 61 -5.56 13.30 3.45
CA GLU A 61 -5.41 14.02 2.17
C GLU A 61 -4.94 15.45 2.47
N VAL A 62 -4.07 15.98 1.61
CA VAL A 62 -3.65 17.38 1.61
C VAL A 62 -3.88 18.06 0.27
N ASP A 63 -4.16 19.35 0.33
CA ASP A 63 -4.11 20.26 -0.82
C ASP A 63 -2.80 21.04 -0.78
N LEU A 64 -2.07 21.06 -1.91
CA LEU A 64 -0.86 21.89 -2.09
C LEU A 64 -1.24 23.20 -2.75
N GLU A 65 -0.67 24.32 -2.32
CA GLU A 65 -0.87 25.63 -2.92
C GLU A 65 0.46 26.41 -2.96
N ALA A 66 0.81 26.95 -4.14
CA ALA A 66 2.03 27.72 -4.33
C ALA A 66 1.96 28.63 -5.57
N ASP A 67 2.92 29.54 -5.66
CA ASP A 67 3.19 30.33 -6.86
C ASP A 67 4.19 29.61 -7.77
N VAL A 68 4.30 30.06 -9.02
CA VAL A 68 5.34 29.62 -9.96
C VAL A 68 5.84 30.80 -10.79
N ALA A 69 7.16 30.90 -10.93
CA ALA A 69 7.82 31.92 -11.75
C ALA A 69 8.79 31.26 -12.75
N VAL A 70 8.25 30.63 -13.79
CA VAL A 70 9.05 30.01 -14.86
C VAL A 70 9.22 30.96 -16.03
N SER A 71 10.43 31.00 -16.59
CA SER A 71 10.77 31.83 -17.75
C SER A 71 10.27 31.27 -19.09
N SER A 72 9.82 30.01 -19.10
CA SER A 72 9.45 29.28 -20.31
C SER A 72 8.04 28.70 -20.20
N SER A 73 7.16 29.09 -21.14
CA SER A 73 5.74 28.68 -21.12
C SER A 73 5.52 27.20 -21.42
N TRP A 74 6.47 26.50 -22.06
CA TRP A 74 6.26 25.10 -22.48
C TRP A 74 6.33 24.10 -21.31
N ARG A 75 7.01 24.43 -20.20
CA ARG A 75 7.05 23.62 -18.96
C ARG A 75 6.12 24.11 -17.87
N LEU A 76 5.44 25.23 -18.08
CA LEU A 76 4.64 25.87 -17.04
C LEU A 76 3.55 24.95 -16.47
N LYS A 77 2.98 24.09 -17.32
CA LYS A 77 1.95 23.13 -16.91
C LYS A 77 2.50 21.97 -16.06
N ASP A 78 3.79 21.68 -16.15
CA ASP A 78 4.47 20.64 -15.36
C ASP A 78 4.92 21.18 -13.99
N ALA A 79 5.00 22.51 -13.84
CA ALA A 79 5.57 23.15 -12.67
C ALA A 79 4.88 22.82 -11.34
N PRO A 80 3.53 22.65 -11.27
CA PRO A 80 2.89 22.15 -10.07
C PRO A 80 3.49 20.82 -9.58
N ALA A 81 3.73 19.88 -10.50
CA ALA A 81 4.30 18.58 -10.21
C ALA A 81 5.75 18.66 -9.78
N ASP A 82 6.53 19.46 -10.50
CA ASP A 82 7.94 19.63 -10.20
C ASP A 82 8.14 20.31 -8.84
N LEU A 83 7.38 21.37 -8.52
CA LEU A 83 7.43 22.02 -7.21
C LEU A 83 6.93 21.12 -6.08
N GLY A 84 5.94 20.27 -6.35
CA GLY A 84 5.49 19.22 -5.43
C GLY A 84 6.62 18.27 -5.02
N GLN A 85 7.51 17.89 -5.95
CA GLN A 85 8.68 17.04 -5.64
C GLN A 85 9.68 17.73 -4.70
N PHE A 86 9.88 19.05 -4.83
CA PHE A 86 10.70 19.79 -3.86
C PHE A 86 10.07 19.81 -2.46
N ALA A 87 8.75 19.99 -2.38
CA ALA A 87 8.03 19.96 -1.11
C ALA A 87 8.12 18.59 -0.43
N LEU A 88 7.95 17.52 -1.21
CA LEU A 88 8.14 16.14 -0.78
C LEU A 88 9.53 15.96 -0.15
N THR A 89 10.60 16.27 -0.90
CA THR A 89 11.98 16.12 -0.39
C THR A 89 12.19 16.93 0.88
N TYR A 90 11.70 18.17 0.91
CA TYR A 90 11.87 19.08 2.04
C TYR A 90 11.26 18.54 3.34
N LEU A 91 10.02 18.04 3.24
CA LEU A 91 9.26 17.50 4.37
C LEU A 91 9.77 16.11 4.80
N ARG A 92 10.11 15.27 3.83
CA ARG A 92 10.72 13.95 4.06
C ARG A 92 11.99 14.07 4.89
N LYS A 93 12.90 14.98 4.53
CA LYS A 93 14.16 15.20 5.27
C LYS A 93 13.96 15.63 6.73
N ARG A 94 12.75 16.06 7.10
CA ARG A 94 12.39 16.48 8.46
C ARG A 94 11.65 15.40 9.24
N GLY A 95 11.29 14.29 8.60
CA GLY A 95 10.52 13.21 9.24
C GLY A 95 9.11 13.64 9.67
N GLU A 96 8.59 14.74 9.11
CA GLU A 96 7.29 15.31 9.52
C GLU A 96 6.15 14.77 8.67
N PHE A 97 6.37 14.68 7.36
CA PHE A 97 5.28 14.59 6.40
C PHE A 97 5.75 13.89 5.13
N TYR A 98 5.05 12.83 4.74
CA TYR A 98 5.32 12.06 3.53
C TYR A 98 4.14 12.23 2.59
N ILE A 99 4.35 12.96 1.50
CA ILE A 99 3.34 13.15 0.48
C ILE A 99 3.40 11.96 -0.49
N GLU A 100 2.27 11.36 -0.85
CA GLU A 100 2.20 10.51 -2.04
C GLU A 100 2.62 11.36 -3.25
N SER A 101 3.67 10.94 -3.97
CA SER A 101 4.26 11.79 -5.00
C SER A 101 3.30 12.10 -6.16
N LEU A 102 3.64 13.22 -6.80
CA LEU A 102 2.76 14.18 -7.44
C LEU A 102 2.98 14.28 -8.94
N ALA A 103 3.86 13.49 -9.56
CA ALA A 103 4.17 13.65 -10.98
C ALA A 103 2.88 13.58 -11.86
N GLU A 104 1.93 12.72 -11.51
CA GLU A 104 0.67 12.52 -12.24
C GLU A 104 -0.55 13.18 -11.56
N ALA A 105 -0.54 13.41 -10.24
CA ALA A 105 -1.59 14.18 -9.57
C ALA A 105 -1.52 15.68 -9.91
N ALA A 106 -0.30 16.19 -10.11
CA ALA A 106 -0.04 17.57 -10.46
C ALA A 106 0.15 17.83 -11.97
N SER A 107 0.08 16.78 -12.79
CA SER A 107 -0.22 16.88 -14.23
C SER A 107 -1.67 16.45 -14.55
N SER A 108 -2.46 16.13 -13.53
CA SER A 108 -3.88 15.82 -13.70
C SER A 108 -4.62 17.06 -14.18
N ASP A 109 -5.28 16.91 -15.32
CA ASP A 109 -6.17 17.90 -15.90
C ASP A 109 -7.38 18.25 -15.00
N GLN A 110 -7.63 17.50 -13.92
CA GLN A 110 -8.76 17.70 -13.01
C GLN A 110 -8.36 18.07 -11.58
N ARG A 111 -7.20 17.60 -11.08
CA ARG A 111 -6.75 17.88 -9.70
C ARG A 111 -5.89 19.12 -9.58
N VAL A 112 -5.27 19.55 -10.68
CA VAL A 112 -4.55 20.83 -10.72
C VAL A 112 -5.50 21.92 -11.10
N GLU A 113 -5.51 22.97 -10.30
CA GLU A 113 -6.29 24.15 -10.54
C GLU A 113 -5.38 25.38 -10.52
N TRP A 114 -5.67 26.32 -11.42
CA TRP A 114 -4.98 27.60 -11.53
C TRP A 114 -5.92 28.72 -11.13
N LEU A 115 -5.42 29.66 -10.34
CA LEU A 115 -6.19 30.85 -9.98
C LEU A 115 -6.10 31.87 -11.11
N VAL A 116 -7.18 32.04 -11.85
CA VAL A 116 -7.27 32.95 -13.01
C VAL A 116 -8.40 33.93 -12.78
N ASP A 117 -8.05 35.23 -12.74
CA ASP A 117 -9.01 36.34 -12.56
C ASP A 117 -9.97 36.14 -11.34
N GLY A 118 -9.47 35.51 -10.26
CA GLY A 118 -10.22 35.27 -9.02
C GLY A 118 -11.04 33.98 -8.98
N ALA A 119 -10.98 33.15 -10.03
CA ALA A 119 -11.62 31.85 -10.08
C ALA A 119 -10.58 30.72 -10.20
N TRP A 120 -10.83 29.60 -9.54
CA TRP A 120 -10.04 28.38 -9.73
C TRP A 120 -10.53 27.65 -10.98
N LEU A 121 -9.63 27.42 -11.92
CA LEU A 121 -9.89 26.68 -13.16
C LEU A 121 -9.01 25.42 -13.19
N THR A 122 -9.61 24.27 -13.44
CA THR A 122 -8.86 23.02 -13.63
C THR A 122 -7.89 23.11 -14.80
N ALA A 123 -6.80 22.33 -14.79
CA ALA A 123 -5.83 22.31 -15.87
C ALA A 123 -6.48 22.00 -17.25
N ALA A 124 -7.53 21.18 -17.29
CA ALA A 124 -8.37 20.95 -18.49
C ALA A 124 -9.00 22.24 -19.04
N GLU A 125 -9.48 23.11 -18.15
CA GLU A 125 -10.19 24.35 -18.49
C GLU A 125 -9.24 25.47 -18.91
N THR A 126 -7.95 25.38 -18.54
CA THR A 126 -6.95 26.40 -18.88
C THR A 126 -6.45 26.38 -20.33
N GLY A 127 -6.99 25.51 -21.20
CA GLY A 127 -6.49 25.31 -22.58
C GLY A 127 -6.42 26.59 -23.43
N SER A 128 -7.27 27.58 -23.17
CA SER A 128 -7.29 28.89 -23.84
C SER A 128 -6.74 30.06 -23.01
N VAL A 129 -6.32 29.80 -21.77
CA VAL A 129 -5.80 30.82 -20.85
C VAL A 129 -4.35 31.15 -21.23
N SER A 130 -4.01 32.43 -21.25
CA SER A 130 -2.66 32.89 -21.55
C SER A 130 -1.70 32.51 -20.41
N SER A 131 -0.50 32.02 -20.76
CA SER A 131 0.46 31.47 -19.78
C SER A 131 0.90 32.48 -18.71
N ASP A 132 0.91 33.77 -19.02
CA ASP A 132 1.24 34.84 -18.05
C ASP A 132 0.22 34.97 -16.91
N LYS A 133 -0.99 34.41 -17.07
CA LYS A 133 -2.01 34.35 -16.00
C LYS A 133 -1.85 33.14 -15.10
N LEU A 134 -1.12 32.11 -15.53
CA LEU A 134 -0.93 30.86 -14.79
C LEU A 134 0.27 31.00 -13.85
N THR A 135 0.07 31.75 -12.76
CA THR A 135 1.15 32.10 -11.81
C THR A 135 0.94 31.51 -10.42
N HIS A 136 -0.29 31.11 -10.10
CA HIS A 136 -0.67 30.57 -8.80
C HIS A 136 -1.53 29.32 -9.02
N PHE A 137 -1.18 28.23 -8.34
CA PHE A 137 -1.83 26.94 -8.53
C PHE A 137 -2.15 26.27 -7.19
N ARG A 138 -3.07 25.31 -7.25
CA ARG A 138 -3.25 24.31 -6.20
C ARG A 138 -3.42 22.92 -6.80
N ILE A 139 -3.04 21.91 -6.02
CA ILE A 139 -3.25 20.50 -6.33
C ILE A 139 -4.13 19.92 -5.24
N ARG A 140 -5.24 19.27 -5.62
CA ARG A 140 -6.28 18.83 -4.69
C ARG A 140 -6.17 17.35 -4.34
N GLY A 141 -6.45 17.01 -3.08
CA GLY A 141 -6.73 15.64 -2.63
C GLY A 141 -5.55 14.68 -2.82
N ILE A 142 -4.39 15.07 -2.31
CA ILE A 142 -3.16 14.28 -2.39
C ILE A 142 -3.05 13.44 -1.13
N ASN A 143 -2.92 12.12 -1.26
CA ASN A 143 -2.73 11.30 -0.06
C ASN A 143 -1.38 11.60 0.57
N ALA A 144 -1.32 11.52 1.89
CA ALA A 144 -0.11 11.73 2.65
C ALA A 144 -0.15 10.98 3.97
N VAL A 145 1.04 10.76 4.54
CA VAL A 145 1.22 10.20 5.87
C VAL A 145 1.99 11.21 6.73
N LEU A 146 1.34 11.68 7.79
CA LEU A 146 1.94 12.50 8.83
C LEU A 146 2.65 11.59 9.82
N LEU A 147 3.90 11.89 10.20
CA LEU A 147 4.68 11.08 11.13
C LEU A 147 5.04 11.80 12.45
N HIS A 148 5.37 10.99 13.46
CA HIS A 148 5.80 11.33 14.81
C HIS A 148 4.98 12.46 15.44
N SER A 149 5.66 13.52 15.89
CA SER A 149 5.02 14.70 16.47
C SER A 149 4.15 15.47 15.48
N ALA A 150 4.36 15.33 14.17
CA ALA A 150 3.57 16.06 13.18
C ALA A 150 2.12 15.55 13.11
N ALA A 151 1.84 14.31 13.52
CA ALA A 151 0.48 13.78 13.61
C ALA A 151 -0.31 14.30 14.83
N GLN A 152 0.35 14.86 15.84
CA GLN A 152 -0.29 15.20 17.11
C GLN A 152 -1.22 16.41 16.99
N GLY A 153 -2.51 16.22 17.29
CA GLY A 153 -3.50 17.29 17.31
C GLY A 153 -3.91 17.83 15.92
N VAL A 154 -3.53 17.10 14.86
CA VAL A 154 -3.92 17.45 13.49
C VAL A 154 -5.41 17.21 13.27
N LYS A 155 -6.02 18.11 12.52
CA LYS A 155 -7.41 18.07 12.07
C LYS A 155 -7.53 18.63 10.66
N GLU A 156 -8.66 18.42 10.01
CA GLU A 156 -8.97 19.07 8.74
C GLU A 156 -8.81 20.60 8.85
N GLY A 157 -8.16 21.19 7.85
CA GLY A 157 -7.75 22.59 7.81
C GLY A 157 -6.40 22.89 8.48
N THR A 158 -5.72 21.91 9.09
CA THR A 158 -4.36 22.13 9.61
C THR A 158 -3.39 22.40 8.46
N GLU A 159 -2.51 23.39 8.63
CA GLU A 159 -1.59 23.84 7.58
C GLU A 159 -0.14 23.51 7.93
N PHE A 160 0.58 22.91 6.98
CA PHE A 160 2.03 22.70 6.99
C PHE A 160 2.69 23.54 5.89
N LYS A 161 4.02 23.64 5.96
CA LYS A 161 4.80 24.45 5.04
C LYS A 161 6.00 23.67 4.52
N ALA A 162 6.24 23.78 3.22
CA ALA A 162 7.46 23.29 2.61
C ALA A 162 8.17 24.41 1.84
N VAL A 163 9.46 24.59 2.09
CA VAL A 163 10.24 25.60 1.37
C VAL A 163 10.65 25.04 0.01
N VAL A 164 10.12 25.63 -1.06
CA VAL A 164 10.36 25.22 -2.45
C VAL A 164 10.94 26.39 -3.26
N PRO A 165 11.62 26.15 -4.38
CA PRO A 165 12.07 27.24 -5.25
C PRO A 165 10.88 27.94 -5.93
N MET A 166 11.07 29.17 -6.41
CA MET A 166 10.08 29.83 -7.29
C MET A 166 10.13 29.29 -8.73
N ASN A 167 11.30 28.84 -9.17
CA ASN A 167 11.54 28.24 -10.49
C ASN A 167 12.23 26.86 -10.32
N PRO A 168 11.57 25.75 -10.64
CA PRO A 168 12.17 24.42 -10.49
C PRO A 168 13.17 24.05 -11.61
N TYR A 169 13.37 24.88 -12.65
CA TYR A 169 14.00 24.44 -13.90
C TYR A 169 15.43 24.90 -14.19
N ASP A 170 15.97 25.85 -13.44
CA ASP A 170 17.29 26.45 -13.70
C ASP A 170 18.21 26.50 -12.47
N LEU A 171 17.87 25.74 -11.43
CA LEU A 171 18.58 25.68 -10.15
C LEU A 171 20.06 25.36 -10.29
N MET A 172 20.44 24.45 -11.17
CA MET A 172 21.84 24.09 -11.36
C MET A 172 22.65 25.28 -11.90
N SER A 173 22.10 26.03 -12.86
CA SER A 173 22.77 27.23 -13.36
C SER A 173 22.68 28.43 -12.41
N ALA A 174 21.60 28.53 -11.62
CA ALA A 174 21.36 29.65 -10.72
C ALA A 174 22.12 29.52 -9.39
N ALA A 175 22.19 28.31 -8.83
CA ALA A 175 22.70 28.03 -7.49
C ALA A 175 23.93 27.11 -7.45
N GLY A 176 24.22 26.35 -8.52
CA GLY A 176 25.21 25.27 -8.44
C GLY A 176 24.84 24.28 -7.33
N ASP A 177 25.77 23.91 -6.47
CA ASP A 177 25.54 23.00 -5.33
C ASP A 177 25.04 23.69 -4.05
N LYS A 178 24.81 25.00 -4.08
CA LYS A 178 24.55 25.78 -2.85
C LYS A 178 23.20 25.48 -2.19
N CYS A 179 22.24 24.93 -2.93
CA CYS A 179 20.89 24.60 -2.46
C CYS A 179 20.59 23.10 -2.51
N ALA A 180 21.62 22.25 -2.62
CA ALA A 180 21.47 20.80 -2.67
C ALA A 180 22.46 20.16 -1.71
N ASP A 181 22.08 19.10 -0.99
CA ASP A 181 23.03 18.33 -0.18
C ASP A 181 24.02 17.57 -1.09
N PRO A 182 25.29 17.44 -0.66
CA PRO A 182 26.22 16.60 -1.39
C PRO A 182 25.83 15.15 -1.16
N ASP A 183 25.88 14.36 -2.22
CA ASP A 183 25.62 12.92 -2.15
C ASP A 183 26.84 12.21 -2.74
N GLY A 184 27.40 11.25 -1.99
CA GLY A 184 28.58 10.51 -2.42
C GLY A 184 28.33 9.54 -3.58
N HIS A 185 27.06 9.30 -3.93
CA HIS A 185 26.62 8.30 -4.89
C HIS A 185 25.97 8.92 -6.13
N MET A 186 25.62 10.21 -6.07
CA MET A 186 24.98 10.92 -7.17
C MET A 186 25.60 12.27 -7.47
N ASP A 187 25.99 12.43 -8.73
CA ASP A 187 26.39 13.73 -9.25
C ASP A 187 25.17 14.66 -9.32
N LEU A 188 25.30 15.83 -8.70
CA LEU A 188 24.26 16.87 -8.78
C LEU A 188 24.11 17.35 -10.23
N SER A 189 22.88 17.27 -10.73
CA SER A 189 22.46 17.83 -12.01
C SER A 189 21.07 18.46 -11.91
N GLN A 190 20.66 19.20 -12.93
CA GLN A 190 19.34 19.84 -12.95
C GLN A 190 18.18 18.84 -12.82
N SER A 191 18.31 17.64 -13.39
CA SER A 191 17.25 16.62 -13.38
C SER A 191 17.06 15.96 -12.02
N VAL A 192 18.09 15.94 -11.17
CA VAL A 192 18.05 15.33 -9.82
C VAL A 192 18.10 16.39 -8.70
N TYR A 193 18.09 17.67 -9.04
CA TYR A 193 18.25 18.76 -8.07
C TYR A 193 17.16 18.73 -6.99
N TRP A 194 15.93 18.39 -7.37
CA TRP A 194 14.79 18.25 -6.47
C TRP A 194 15.03 17.18 -5.39
N TYR A 195 15.77 16.12 -5.72
CA TYR A 195 16.06 15.01 -4.81
C TYR A 195 17.05 15.42 -3.73
N LEU A 196 18.04 16.20 -4.13
CA LEU A 196 19.09 16.69 -3.25
C LEU A 196 18.72 18.01 -2.57
N TRP A 197 17.55 18.58 -2.86
CA TRP A 197 17.11 19.88 -2.37
C TRP A 197 17.36 20.08 -0.87
N ASN A 198 18.10 21.14 -0.56
CA ASN A 198 18.31 21.64 0.79
C ASN A 198 18.36 23.18 0.77
N PRO A 199 17.22 23.85 1.01
CA PRO A 199 17.14 25.31 0.98
C PRO A 199 17.79 26.00 2.19
N ASP A 200 18.14 25.24 3.23
CA ASP A 200 18.69 25.74 4.49
C ASP A 200 20.22 25.80 4.50
N ARG A 201 20.86 25.29 3.44
CA ARG A 201 22.31 25.42 3.25
C ARG A 201 22.73 26.88 3.24
N SER A 202 23.79 27.18 3.99
CA SER A 202 24.42 28.49 3.99
C SER A 202 24.85 28.86 2.56
N GLY A 203 24.33 29.98 2.04
CA GLY A 203 24.60 30.45 0.67
C GLY A 203 23.55 30.07 -0.37
N CYS A 204 22.46 29.38 0.02
CA CYS A 204 21.31 29.16 -0.85
C CYS A 204 20.45 30.45 -0.98
N GLU A 205 20.79 31.30 -1.96
CA GLU A 205 20.23 32.66 -2.13
C GLU A 205 19.21 32.80 -3.27
N ILE A 206 18.81 31.70 -3.91
CA ILE A 206 17.78 31.76 -4.96
C ILE A 206 16.40 32.17 -4.41
N PRO A 207 15.51 32.71 -5.25
CA PRO A 207 14.12 32.95 -4.86
C PRO A 207 13.41 31.65 -4.43
N LYS A 208 12.83 31.68 -3.23
CA LYS A 208 12.13 30.57 -2.57
C LYS A 208 10.77 31.04 -2.05
N GLN A 209 9.89 30.09 -1.77
CA GLN A 209 8.56 30.33 -1.19
C GLN A 209 8.18 29.22 -0.22
N ASP A 210 7.23 29.54 0.68
CA ASP A 210 6.53 28.55 1.47
C ASP A 210 5.37 27.99 0.63
N MET A 211 5.50 26.76 0.12
CA MET A 211 4.35 26.01 -0.39
C MET A 211 3.49 25.61 0.80
N LYS A 212 2.19 25.90 0.70
CA LYS A 212 1.20 25.58 1.72
C LYS A 212 0.66 24.17 1.49
N LEU A 213 0.59 23.38 2.56
CA LEU A 213 -0.04 22.07 2.58
C LEU A 213 -1.21 22.11 3.57
N THR A 214 -2.44 21.97 3.09
CA THR A 214 -3.63 21.99 3.96
C THR A 214 -4.21 20.60 4.06
N VAL A 215 -4.34 20.06 5.28
CA VAL A 215 -5.06 18.80 5.52
C VAL A 215 -6.51 18.96 5.08
N SER A 216 -6.85 18.40 3.92
CA SER A 216 -8.16 18.56 3.30
C SER A 216 -9.12 17.45 3.71
N LYS A 217 -8.61 16.32 4.20
CA LYS A 217 -9.41 15.20 4.71
C LYS A 217 -8.64 14.41 5.74
N MET A 218 -9.31 14.07 6.84
CA MET A 218 -8.83 13.08 7.80
C MET A 218 -9.52 11.75 7.51
N PHE A 219 -8.76 10.67 7.46
CA PHE A 219 -9.35 9.34 7.37
C PHE A 219 -9.65 8.84 8.78
N ALA A 220 -10.89 8.41 9.01
CA ALA A 220 -11.23 7.67 10.22
C ALA A 220 -10.46 6.34 10.25
N PRO A 221 -10.15 5.77 11.43
CA PRO A 221 -9.63 4.41 11.51
C PRO A 221 -10.55 3.47 10.74
N GLY A 222 -10.06 2.91 9.64
CA GLY A 222 -10.81 1.95 8.83
C GLY A 222 -10.93 0.59 9.53
N PRO A 223 -11.87 -0.28 9.09
CA PRO A 223 -11.89 -1.66 9.52
C PRO A 223 -10.56 -2.36 9.20
N VAL A 224 -10.26 -3.47 9.89
CA VAL A 224 -9.09 -4.29 9.56
C VAL A 224 -9.30 -4.88 8.16
N THR A 225 -8.45 -4.48 7.21
CA THR A 225 -8.51 -4.98 5.83
C THR A 225 -7.57 -6.15 5.61
N TYR A 226 -7.97 -7.05 4.72
CA TYR A 226 -7.23 -8.25 4.33
C TYR A 226 -6.89 -8.15 2.84
N LEU A 227 -5.98 -9.01 2.37
CA LEU A 227 -5.91 -9.27 0.93
C LEU A 227 -7.28 -9.81 0.47
N GLU A 228 -7.63 -9.59 -0.79
CA GLU A 228 -8.78 -10.24 -1.44
C GLU A 228 -8.47 -11.74 -1.66
N TYR A 229 -8.42 -12.51 -0.58
CA TYR A 229 -8.05 -13.93 -0.60
C TYR A 229 -9.01 -14.76 -1.42
N ASP A 230 -10.29 -14.40 -1.44
CA ASP A 230 -11.32 -15.01 -2.28
C ASP A 230 -10.99 -14.88 -3.78
N LYS A 231 -10.47 -13.72 -4.21
CA LYS A 231 -9.99 -13.50 -5.57
C LYS A 231 -8.67 -14.25 -5.81
N LEU A 232 -7.74 -14.17 -4.87
CA LEU A 232 -6.39 -14.73 -4.95
C LEU A 232 -6.35 -16.27 -4.95
N VAL A 233 -7.34 -16.95 -4.35
CA VAL A 233 -7.37 -18.42 -4.26
C VAL A 233 -8.51 -19.04 -5.06
N ALA A 234 -9.13 -18.25 -5.96
CA ALA A 234 -10.33 -18.64 -6.69
C ALA A 234 -10.16 -19.95 -7.49
N ASP A 235 -8.97 -20.19 -8.05
CA ASP A 235 -8.63 -21.39 -8.81
C ASP A 235 -7.87 -22.45 -7.99
N LYS A 236 -7.78 -22.26 -6.67
CA LYS A 236 -6.97 -23.06 -5.72
C LYS A 236 -5.48 -23.07 -6.05
N LYS A 237 -4.99 -22.07 -6.77
CA LYS A 237 -3.58 -21.82 -7.03
C LYS A 237 -3.27 -20.40 -6.58
N VAL A 238 -2.04 -20.18 -6.12
CA VAL A 238 -1.50 -18.82 -5.94
C VAL A 238 -0.18 -18.75 -6.67
N THR A 239 -0.01 -17.75 -7.54
CA THR A 239 1.22 -17.55 -8.30
C THR A 239 1.95 -16.28 -7.89
N ALA A 240 3.21 -16.42 -7.48
CA ALA A 240 4.09 -15.30 -7.17
C ALA A 240 5.34 -15.32 -8.06
N VAL A 241 5.87 -14.15 -8.38
CA VAL A 241 7.17 -13.99 -9.02
C VAL A 241 8.01 -12.98 -8.24
N VAL A 242 9.28 -13.32 -8.00
CA VAL A 242 10.28 -12.41 -7.42
C VAL A 242 11.34 -12.12 -8.48
N LEU A 243 11.38 -10.87 -8.91
CA LEU A 243 12.31 -10.35 -9.89
C LEU A 243 13.51 -9.75 -9.16
N PHE A 244 14.65 -10.44 -9.20
CA PHE A 244 15.92 -9.93 -8.68
C PHE A 244 16.64 -9.18 -9.80
N GLY A 245 16.68 -7.86 -9.71
CA GLY A 245 17.35 -6.98 -10.66
C GLY A 245 18.85 -6.88 -10.38
N GLN A 246 19.59 -6.39 -11.39
CA GLN A 246 20.99 -6.03 -11.25
C GLN A 246 21.10 -4.80 -10.34
N ILE A 247 22.01 -4.85 -9.36
CA ILE A 247 22.21 -3.76 -8.39
C ILE A 247 23.51 -2.98 -8.66
N GLY A 248 24.56 -3.66 -9.14
CA GLY A 248 25.82 -2.98 -9.49
C GLY A 248 25.83 -2.40 -10.91
N ASP A 249 26.63 -1.35 -11.14
CA ASP A 249 26.83 -0.76 -12.49
C ASP A 249 27.83 -1.53 -13.36
N ASP A 250 28.57 -2.46 -12.75
CA ASP A 250 29.54 -3.31 -13.44
C ASP A 250 28.86 -4.40 -14.29
N PRO A 251 29.55 -4.99 -15.29
CA PRO A 251 29.01 -6.12 -16.03
C PRO A 251 28.50 -7.23 -15.09
N LEU A 252 27.32 -7.77 -15.40
CA LEU A 252 26.66 -8.74 -14.54
C LEU A 252 27.51 -9.99 -14.30
N THR A 253 27.76 -10.31 -13.02
CA THR A 253 28.54 -11.47 -12.58
C THR A 253 27.80 -12.27 -11.50
N ASP A 254 28.30 -13.47 -11.20
CA ASP A 254 27.77 -14.34 -10.15
C ASP A 254 27.82 -13.75 -8.73
N SER A 255 28.59 -12.67 -8.54
CA SER A 255 28.73 -11.91 -7.30
C SER A 255 27.82 -10.69 -7.23
N ASP A 256 27.02 -10.42 -8.25
CA ASP A 256 26.04 -9.33 -8.20
C ASP A 256 25.07 -9.56 -7.01
N PRO A 257 24.71 -8.50 -6.26
CA PRO A 257 23.79 -8.63 -5.12
C PRO A 257 22.44 -9.26 -5.49
N GLY A 258 21.88 -8.97 -6.66
CA GLY A 258 20.62 -9.57 -7.12
C GLY A 258 20.76 -11.07 -7.37
N VAL A 259 21.88 -11.51 -7.96
CA VAL A 259 22.20 -12.94 -8.12
C VAL A 259 22.35 -13.62 -6.75
N SER A 260 22.99 -12.94 -5.80
CA SER A 260 23.20 -13.46 -4.43
C SER A 260 21.88 -13.57 -3.66
N GLY A 261 21.00 -12.58 -3.78
CA GLY A 261 19.65 -12.59 -3.20
C GLY A 261 18.78 -13.72 -3.75
N LEU A 262 18.83 -13.95 -5.08
CA LEU A 262 18.17 -15.10 -5.69
C LEU A 262 18.69 -16.42 -5.11
N LYS A 263 20.02 -16.60 -5.03
CA LYS A 263 20.65 -17.80 -4.45
C LYS A 263 20.18 -18.02 -3.01
N ARG A 264 20.01 -16.95 -2.22
CA ARG A 264 19.48 -16.99 -0.85
C ARG A 264 18.01 -17.43 -0.83
N MET A 265 17.15 -16.85 -1.68
CA MET A 265 15.73 -17.23 -1.75
C MET A 265 15.54 -18.70 -2.17
N VAL A 266 16.33 -19.18 -3.13
CA VAL A 266 16.34 -20.60 -3.54
C VAL A 266 16.61 -21.51 -2.33
N ARG A 267 17.62 -21.19 -1.50
CA ARG A 267 17.92 -21.97 -0.29
C ARG A 267 16.77 -21.92 0.70
N TRP A 268 16.19 -20.74 0.93
CA TRP A 268 15.10 -20.55 1.88
C TRP A 268 13.84 -21.33 1.49
N LEU A 269 13.44 -21.28 0.23
CA LEU A 269 12.29 -22.04 -0.29
C LEU A 269 12.51 -23.56 -0.17
N GLY A 270 13.70 -24.04 -0.50
CA GLY A 270 14.05 -25.45 -0.35
C GLY A 270 13.98 -25.93 1.11
N GLN A 271 14.51 -25.12 2.05
CA GLN A 271 14.41 -25.41 3.49
C GLN A 271 12.96 -25.40 4.00
N ALA A 272 12.10 -24.53 3.42
CA ALA A 272 10.69 -24.42 3.76
C ALA A 272 9.80 -25.52 3.14
N GLY A 273 10.40 -26.47 2.41
CA GLY A 273 9.72 -27.60 1.81
C GLY A 273 9.09 -27.33 0.44
N PHE A 274 9.44 -26.22 -0.21
CA PHE A 274 9.09 -26.04 -1.62
C PHE A 274 9.96 -26.95 -2.50
N THR A 275 9.36 -27.48 -3.56
CA THR A 275 10.04 -28.33 -4.54
C THR A 275 10.29 -27.55 -5.82
N GLU A 276 11.53 -27.57 -6.32
CA GLU A 276 11.86 -26.98 -7.62
C GLU A 276 11.24 -27.79 -8.77
N VAL A 277 10.61 -27.12 -9.73
CA VAL A 277 10.03 -27.72 -10.94
C VAL A 277 10.92 -27.42 -12.14
N THR A 278 11.23 -28.45 -12.92
CA THR A 278 12.08 -28.33 -14.12
C THR A 278 11.43 -29.01 -15.32
N PRO A 279 11.36 -28.35 -16.49
CA PRO A 279 11.82 -26.98 -16.76
C PRO A 279 10.86 -25.91 -16.20
N ALA A 280 11.40 -24.80 -15.74
CA ALA A 280 10.61 -23.59 -15.46
C ALA A 280 10.38 -22.80 -16.76
N PRO A 281 9.26 -22.06 -16.91
CA PRO A 281 9.03 -21.23 -18.10
C PRO A 281 10.08 -20.13 -18.29
N VAL A 282 10.50 -19.48 -17.20
CA VAL A 282 11.59 -18.49 -17.10
C VAL A 282 12.20 -18.62 -15.70
N GLY A 283 13.50 -18.35 -15.54
CA GLY A 283 14.16 -18.40 -14.24
C GLY A 283 14.04 -19.78 -13.56
N LYS A 284 13.63 -19.78 -12.29
CA LYS A 284 13.38 -20.99 -11.47
C LYS A 284 11.97 -20.99 -10.91
N ARG A 285 11.33 -22.16 -10.85
CA ARG A 285 9.99 -22.34 -10.29
C ARG A 285 10.01 -23.24 -9.07
N PHE A 286 9.34 -22.82 -8.01
CA PHE A 286 9.16 -23.56 -6.77
C PHE A 286 7.69 -23.75 -6.46
N THR A 287 7.29 -24.92 -5.97
CA THR A 287 5.89 -25.20 -5.61
C THR A 287 5.79 -25.93 -4.28
N LYS A 288 4.74 -25.59 -3.53
CA LYS A 288 4.35 -26.27 -2.29
C LYS A 288 2.82 -26.26 -2.14
N ARG A 289 2.25 -27.40 -1.78
CA ARG A 289 0.85 -27.46 -1.32
C ARG A 289 0.76 -26.78 0.05
N THR A 290 0.02 -25.70 0.14
CA THR A 290 -0.09 -24.83 1.33
C THR A 290 -1.57 -24.70 1.66
N GLY A 291 -2.02 -25.38 2.72
CA GLY A 291 -3.45 -25.56 2.97
C GLY A 291 -4.19 -26.23 1.79
N GLU A 292 -5.23 -25.57 1.29
CA GLU A 292 -5.99 -26.01 0.11
C GLU A 292 -5.47 -25.47 -1.24
N VAL A 293 -4.32 -24.80 -1.24
CA VAL A 293 -3.82 -24.04 -2.38
C VAL A 293 -2.49 -24.61 -2.87
N ASP A 294 -2.32 -24.66 -4.19
CA ASP A 294 -1.02 -24.89 -4.82
C ASP A 294 -0.27 -23.56 -4.92
N PHE A 295 0.71 -23.34 -4.05
CA PHE A 295 1.50 -22.11 -4.04
C PHE A 295 2.72 -22.27 -4.94
N GLU A 296 2.80 -21.47 -6.00
CA GLU A 296 3.88 -21.43 -6.99
C GLU A 296 4.65 -20.11 -6.88
N ILE A 297 5.98 -20.19 -6.78
CA ILE A 297 6.87 -19.03 -6.67
C ILE A 297 7.94 -19.15 -7.75
N ASP A 298 7.92 -18.22 -8.70
CA ASP A 298 8.96 -18.07 -9.72
C ASP A 298 10.03 -17.06 -9.26
N LEU A 299 11.29 -17.36 -9.51
CA LEU A 299 12.44 -16.49 -9.19
C LEU A 299 13.18 -16.17 -10.49
N TYR A 300 13.21 -14.90 -10.86
CA TYR A 300 13.93 -14.43 -12.05
C TYR A 300 15.23 -13.77 -11.61
N SER A 301 16.33 -14.16 -12.24
CA SER A 301 17.65 -13.59 -11.96
C SER A 301 17.87 -12.29 -12.73
N PRO A 302 18.93 -11.54 -12.39
CA PRO A 302 19.35 -10.41 -13.22
C PRO A 302 19.69 -10.79 -14.68
N TYR A 303 19.99 -12.05 -14.96
CA TYR A 303 20.19 -12.55 -16.33
C TYR A 303 18.87 -12.71 -17.09
N ASP A 304 17.76 -12.96 -16.38
CA ASP A 304 16.44 -13.13 -16.96
C ASP A 304 15.74 -11.78 -17.18
N PHE A 305 16.03 -10.80 -16.31
CA PHE A 305 15.58 -9.42 -16.42
C PHE A 305 16.43 -8.51 -15.51
N ALA A 306 17.36 -7.75 -16.09
CA ALA A 306 18.31 -6.97 -15.30
C ALA A 306 17.66 -5.74 -14.62
N GLY A 307 16.56 -5.21 -15.17
CA GLY A 307 15.82 -4.10 -14.57
C GLY A 307 15.09 -3.24 -15.60
N LEU A 308 14.61 -2.07 -15.17
CA LEU A 308 13.72 -1.21 -15.97
C LEU A 308 14.38 -0.55 -17.21
N SER A 309 15.67 -0.78 -17.45
CA SER A 309 16.38 -0.41 -18.68
C SER A 309 16.54 -1.59 -19.66
N ASP A 310 16.23 -2.82 -19.24
CA ASP A 310 16.45 -4.04 -20.00
C ASP A 310 15.33 -4.31 -21.01
N SER A 311 15.37 -3.54 -22.11
CA SER A 311 14.43 -3.72 -23.23
C SER A 311 14.61 -5.06 -23.96
N ALA A 312 15.78 -5.71 -23.85
CA ALA A 312 16.06 -6.97 -24.51
C ALA A 312 15.26 -8.12 -23.88
N HIS A 313 15.05 -8.08 -22.56
CA HIS A 313 14.28 -9.08 -21.82
C HIS A 313 12.88 -8.60 -21.40
N PHE A 314 12.34 -7.57 -22.04
CA PHE A 314 10.99 -7.07 -21.75
C PHE A 314 9.91 -8.15 -21.87
N SER A 315 10.06 -9.15 -22.76
CA SER A 315 9.11 -10.26 -22.87
C SER A 315 9.04 -11.13 -21.60
N ASN A 316 10.16 -11.27 -20.88
CA ASN A 316 10.21 -11.99 -19.61
C ASN A 316 9.46 -11.21 -18.53
N PHE A 317 9.68 -9.90 -18.47
CA PHE A 317 8.93 -9.01 -17.58
C PHE A 317 7.42 -9.02 -17.87
N GLN A 318 7.03 -8.91 -19.14
CA GLN A 318 5.61 -9.03 -19.54
C GLN A 318 5.01 -10.38 -19.10
N LYS A 319 5.77 -11.48 -19.24
CA LYS A 319 5.33 -12.81 -18.80
C LYS A 319 5.20 -12.91 -17.28
N ALA A 320 6.13 -12.32 -16.53
CA ALA A 320 6.03 -12.21 -15.08
C ALA A 320 4.70 -11.55 -14.67
N LEU A 321 4.35 -10.42 -15.29
CA LEU A 321 3.10 -9.69 -15.00
C LEU A 321 1.83 -10.43 -15.47
N SER A 322 1.88 -11.14 -16.60
CA SER A 322 0.69 -11.78 -17.17
C SER A 322 0.31 -13.10 -16.51
N GLU A 323 1.18 -13.71 -15.72
CA GLU A 323 0.99 -15.07 -15.18
C GLU A 323 0.99 -15.14 -13.64
N HIS A 324 1.36 -14.05 -12.97
CA HIS A 324 1.51 -14.04 -11.52
C HIS A 324 0.55 -13.05 -10.87
N GLU A 325 -0.14 -13.53 -9.84
CA GLU A 325 -0.99 -12.71 -8.98
C GLU A 325 -0.14 -11.83 -8.05
N ILE A 326 1.02 -12.33 -7.61
CA ILE A 326 1.94 -11.57 -6.76
C ILE A 326 3.20 -11.26 -7.53
N VAL A 327 3.52 -9.97 -7.68
CA VAL A 327 4.72 -9.53 -8.39
C VAL A 327 5.60 -8.75 -7.42
N ALA A 328 6.71 -9.35 -7.03
CA ALA A 328 7.76 -8.68 -6.28
C ALA A 328 8.86 -8.20 -7.22
N TYR A 329 9.18 -6.91 -7.16
CA TYR A 329 10.30 -6.33 -7.90
C TYR A 329 11.31 -5.75 -6.92
N ASP A 330 12.51 -6.31 -6.95
CA ASP A 330 13.71 -5.85 -6.25
C ASP A 330 14.75 -5.50 -7.30
N GLY A 331 14.73 -4.26 -7.77
CA GLY A 331 15.69 -3.81 -8.76
C GLY A 331 15.86 -2.30 -8.71
N HIS A 332 16.92 -1.83 -9.36
CA HIS A 332 17.33 -0.44 -9.31
C HIS A 332 16.20 0.51 -9.72
N SER A 333 15.72 1.34 -8.77
CA SER A 333 14.71 2.36 -9.06
C SER A 333 15.28 3.41 -10.00
N MET A 334 14.52 3.82 -11.01
CA MET A 334 14.88 4.98 -11.83
C MET A 334 14.35 6.24 -11.13
N LEU A 335 15.23 7.16 -10.73
CA LEU A 335 14.83 8.47 -10.21
C LEU A 335 14.16 9.28 -11.33
N GLY A 336 12.85 9.47 -11.24
CA GLY A 336 12.10 10.31 -12.19
C GLY A 336 11.74 9.62 -13.50
N ALA A 337 10.48 9.79 -13.91
CA ALA A 337 10.02 9.70 -15.30
C ALA A 337 10.30 8.37 -16.05
N SER A 338 10.35 7.23 -15.36
CA SER A 338 10.30 5.94 -16.06
C SER A 338 8.87 5.64 -16.48
N ASP A 339 8.57 5.79 -17.78
CA ASP A 339 7.33 5.31 -18.38
C ASP A 339 7.28 3.77 -18.45
N PHE A 340 8.32 3.07 -17.96
CA PHE A 340 8.50 1.64 -18.18
C PHE A 340 7.29 0.83 -17.71
N TRP A 341 6.71 1.16 -16.55
CA TRP A 341 5.54 0.48 -16.01
C TRP A 341 4.23 0.82 -16.75
N SER A 342 4.22 1.82 -17.64
CA SER A 342 3.09 2.06 -18.54
C SER A 342 3.12 1.20 -19.81
N ARG A 343 4.26 0.55 -20.10
CA ARG A 343 4.48 -0.22 -21.33
C ARG A 343 3.84 -1.62 -21.32
N PRO A 344 3.83 -2.38 -20.19
CA PRO A 344 3.23 -3.70 -20.16
C PRO A 344 1.71 -3.66 -20.35
N LYS A 345 1.18 -4.80 -20.79
CA LYS A 345 -0.24 -5.09 -20.69
C LYS A 345 -0.50 -5.80 -19.37
N TYR A 346 -1.37 -5.21 -18.56
CA TYR A 346 -1.76 -5.80 -17.29
C TYR A 346 -2.93 -6.77 -17.50
N PRO A 347 -2.95 -7.90 -16.78
CA PRO A 347 -4.10 -8.80 -16.78
C PRO A 347 -5.26 -8.24 -15.95
N ASP A 348 -6.46 -8.75 -16.19
CA ASP A 348 -7.67 -8.30 -15.48
C ASP A 348 -7.79 -8.90 -14.07
N PHE A 349 -7.14 -10.03 -13.78
CA PHE A 349 -7.23 -10.71 -12.47
C PHE A 349 -6.60 -9.90 -11.32
N TYR A 350 -7.02 -10.18 -10.09
CA TYR A 350 -6.52 -9.51 -8.89
C TYR A 350 -5.00 -9.69 -8.73
N GLN A 351 -4.26 -8.59 -8.57
CA GLN A 351 -2.81 -8.61 -8.40
C GLN A 351 -2.36 -7.86 -7.16
N VAL A 352 -1.30 -8.38 -6.53
CA VAL A 352 -0.59 -7.75 -5.43
C VAL A 352 0.84 -7.45 -5.89
N PHE A 353 1.21 -6.17 -5.90
CA PHE A 353 2.58 -5.76 -6.20
C PHE A 353 3.36 -5.50 -4.91
N LEU A 354 4.57 -6.04 -4.83
CA LEU A 354 5.52 -5.80 -3.75
C LEU A 354 6.72 -5.06 -4.33
N TYR A 355 6.93 -3.83 -3.90
CA TYR A 355 7.99 -2.99 -4.44
C TYR A 355 8.96 -2.56 -3.34
N GLY A 356 10.19 -3.05 -3.41
CA GLY A 356 11.31 -2.59 -2.58
C GLY A 356 12.32 -1.85 -3.43
N GLY A 357 12.41 -0.53 -3.24
CA GLY A 357 13.39 0.31 -3.92
C GLY A 357 13.53 1.68 -3.27
N CYS A 358 14.54 2.45 -3.70
CA CYS A 358 14.90 3.75 -3.11
C CYS A 358 13.77 4.79 -3.19
N LEU A 359 12.91 4.70 -4.21
CA LEU A 359 11.69 5.50 -4.38
C LEU A 359 10.61 4.62 -5.02
N GLY A 360 9.84 3.91 -4.19
CA GLY A 360 8.87 2.93 -4.64
C GLY A 360 7.46 3.44 -4.83
N TYR A 361 7.08 4.42 -4.02
CA TYR A 361 5.71 4.91 -3.99
C TYR A 361 5.43 5.89 -5.14
N GLU A 362 6.48 6.53 -5.64
CA GLU A 362 6.39 7.75 -6.44
C GLU A 362 6.31 7.55 -7.96
N TYR A 363 6.62 6.36 -8.49
CA TYR A 363 6.79 6.15 -9.94
C TYR A 363 6.08 4.91 -10.52
N TYR A 364 5.56 4.04 -9.65
CA TYR A 364 5.08 2.72 -10.08
C TYR A 364 3.58 2.53 -9.86
N VAL A 365 3.05 3.11 -8.77
CA VAL A 365 1.64 2.96 -8.38
C VAL A 365 0.69 3.42 -9.48
N GLN A 366 0.84 4.64 -10.01
CA GLN A 366 -0.07 5.18 -11.03
C GLN A 366 0.00 4.45 -12.38
N PRO A 367 1.18 4.16 -12.98
CA PRO A 367 1.23 3.39 -14.22
C PRO A 367 0.62 1.99 -14.09
N ILE A 368 0.84 1.31 -12.94
CA ILE A 368 0.22 0.02 -12.65
C ILE A 368 -1.30 0.20 -12.47
N LEU A 369 -1.74 1.16 -11.67
CA LEU A 369 -3.15 1.48 -11.43
C LEU A 369 -3.89 1.81 -12.72
N GLY A 370 -3.30 2.65 -13.57
CA GLY A 370 -3.84 3.02 -14.88
C GLY A 370 -3.88 1.83 -15.84
N GLY A 371 -2.86 0.97 -15.81
CA GLY A 371 -2.84 -0.28 -16.56
C GLY A 371 -3.89 -1.30 -16.09
N LYS A 372 -4.18 -1.33 -14.79
CA LYS A 372 -5.20 -2.18 -14.14
C LYS A 372 -6.61 -1.60 -14.21
N GLY A 373 -6.75 -0.32 -14.56
CA GLY A 373 -8.04 0.36 -14.69
C GLY A 373 -8.67 0.79 -13.36
N GLY A 374 -7.98 0.63 -12.23
CA GLY A 374 -8.50 0.97 -10.89
C GLY A 374 -8.00 0.03 -9.79
N TRP A 375 -8.43 0.31 -8.56
CA TRP A 375 -8.03 -0.44 -7.36
C TRP A 375 -8.77 -1.77 -7.17
N GLU A 376 -9.89 -1.99 -7.87
CA GLU A 376 -10.77 -3.16 -7.72
C GLU A 376 -10.03 -4.51 -7.75
N ASN A 377 -8.98 -4.59 -8.57
CA ASN A 377 -8.17 -5.80 -8.77
C ASN A 377 -6.68 -5.55 -8.53
N LEU A 378 -6.34 -4.61 -7.64
CA LEU A 378 -4.96 -4.18 -7.43
C LEU A 378 -4.72 -3.77 -5.97
N ASP A 379 -3.76 -4.44 -5.34
CA ASP A 379 -3.10 -3.98 -4.13
C ASP A 379 -1.61 -3.75 -4.38
N ILE A 380 -1.04 -2.74 -3.73
CA ILE A 380 0.40 -2.43 -3.86
C ILE A 380 1.00 -2.19 -2.48
N MET A 381 2.03 -2.97 -2.13
CA MET A 381 2.93 -2.70 -1.03
C MET A 381 4.18 -2.00 -1.55
N SER A 382 4.51 -0.81 -1.02
CA SER A 382 5.67 -0.04 -1.46
C SER A 382 6.38 0.66 -0.30
N SER A 383 7.65 1.00 -0.51
CA SER A 383 8.45 1.77 0.44
C SER A 383 7.99 3.24 0.49
N VAL A 384 7.80 3.77 1.70
CA VAL A 384 7.38 5.17 1.99
C VAL A 384 8.59 6.05 2.39
N ILE A 385 9.68 5.42 2.83
CA ILE A 385 11.01 6.03 3.00
C ILE A 385 12.00 5.32 2.08
N GLU A 386 13.03 6.04 1.67
CA GLU A 386 14.16 5.45 0.95
C GLU A 386 14.77 4.33 1.79
N VAL A 387 14.67 3.10 1.30
CA VAL A 387 15.32 1.95 1.92
C VAL A 387 15.95 1.07 0.86
N THR A 388 17.21 0.75 1.10
CA THR A 388 17.92 -0.34 0.45
C THR A 388 17.51 -1.65 1.13
N ALA A 389 16.40 -2.23 0.67
CA ALA A 389 15.96 -3.56 1.08
C ALA A 389 15.89 -4.44 -0.16
N ASP A 390 16.76 -5.45 -0.20
CA ASP A 390 16.71 -6.48 -1.22
C ASP A 390 15.42 -7.32 -1.09
N ALA A 391 15.07 -8.06 -2.15
CA ALA A 391 13.85 -8.87 -2.25
C ALA A 391 13.69 -9.83 -1.08
N ASN A 392 14.80 -10.38 -0.56
CA ASN A 392 14.72 -11.30 0.55
C ASN A 392 14.17 -10.62 1.81
N ARG A 393 14.39 -9.32 1.99
CA ARG A 393 13.98 -8.59 3.20
C ARG A 393 12.53 -8.14 3.19
N PHE A 394 11.89 -7.95 2.04
CA PHE A 394 10.47 -7.59 1.96
C PHE A 394 9.59 -8.69 1.36
N ALA A 395 9.97 -9.27 0.22
CA ALA A 395 9.18 -10.33 -0.41
C ALA A 395 9.26 -11.63 0.39
N GLY A 396 10.42 -11.95 0.99
CA GLY A 396 10.57 -13.14 1.85
C GLY A 396 9.57 -13.19 3.02
N PRO A 397 9.58 -12.21 3.94
CA PRO A 397 8.61 -12.15 5.05
C PRO A 397 7.16 -12.05 4.59
N PHE A 398 6.87 -11.32 3.51
CA PHE A 398 5.52 -11.25 2.95
C PHE A 398 5.03 -12.63 2.49
N LEU A 399 5.81 -13.33 1.66
CA LEU A 399 5.46 -14.65 1.12
C LEU A 399 5.38 -15.71 2.23
N ALA A 400 6.22 -15.62 3.27
CA ALA A 400 6.15 -16.48 4.45
C ALA A 400 4.86 -16.26 5.25
N LYS A 401 4.49 -15.00 5.51
CA LYS A 401 3.25 -14.66 6.23
C LYS A 401 2.01 -15.02 5.40
N LEU A 402 2.08 -14.88 4.08
CA LEU A 402 1.05 -15.35 3.16
C LEU A 402 0.89 -16.87 3.21
N ALA A 403 1.98 -17.63 3.16
CA ALA A 403 1.93 -19.09 3.26
C ALA A 403 1.26 -19.53 4.58
N TRP A 404 1.60 -18.88 5.69
CA TRP A 404 0.93 -19.11 6.97
C TRP A 404 -0.57 -18.77 6.91
N ALA A 405 -0.95 -17.65 6.29
CA ALA A 405 -2.36 -17.27 6.16
C ALA A 405 -3.17 -18.31 5.38
N LEU A 406 -2.61 -18.84 4.27
CA LEU A 406 -3.23 -19.89 3.46
C LEU A 406 -3.45 -21.19 4.26
N GLU A 407 -2.62 -21.47 5.28
CA GLU A 407 -2.76 -22.62 6.18
C GLU A 407 -3.71 -22.35 7.36
N ASN A 408 -4.03 -21.09 7.65
CA ASN A 408 -4.74 -20.66 8.86
C ASN A 408 -6.02 -19.88 8.53
N GLY A 409 -6.79 -20.36 7.54
CA GLY A 409 -8.10 -19.79 7.22
C GLY A 409 -8.04 -18.32 6.77
N TYR A 410 -6.97 -17.95 6.07
CA TYR A 410 -6.75 -16.60 5.55
C TYR A 410 -6.61 -15.52 6.64
N ALA A 411 -6.25 -15.92 7.86
CA ALA A 411 -6.21 -15.06 9.04
C ALA A 411 -5.01 -14.10 9.12
N ALA A 412 -4.56 -13.53 7.99
CA ALA A 412 -3.56 -12.46 7.96
C ALA A 412 -4.11 -11.22 7.25
N SER A 413 -4.32 -10.17 8.03
CA SER A 413 -4.67 -8.85 7.49
C SER A 413 -3.47 -8.18 6.81
N TRP A 414 -3.72 -7.12 6.05
CA TRP A 414 -2.66 -6.24 5.54
C TRP A 414 -1.76 -5.69 6.66
N ARG A 415 -2.34 -5.43 7.85
CA ARG A 415 -1.57 -5.09 9.07
C ARG A 415 -0.54 -6.17 9.40
N ALA A 416 -0.96 -7.42 9.39
CA ALA A 416 -0.10 -8.55 9.75
C ALA A 416 0.99 -8.78 8.70
N MET A 417 0.67 -8.58 7.41
CA MET A 417 1.65 -8.64 6.32
C MET A 417 2.74 -7.58 6.48
N LEU A 418 2.32 -6.32 6.65
CA LEU A 418 3.24 -5.21 6.83
C LEU A 418 4.04 -5.35 8.13
N GLY A 419 3.44 -5.89 9.19
CA GLY A 419 4.15 -6.25 10.42
C GLY A 419 5.29 -7.23 10.20
N ALA A 420 5.05 -8.31 9.45
CA ALA A 420 6.07 -9.30 9.12
C ALA A 420 7.21 -8.70 8.31
N VAL A 421 6.90 -7.85 7.32
CA VAL A 421 7.88 -7.12 6.52
C VAL A 421 8.69 -6.16 7.40
N ARG A 422 8.03 -5.33 8.21
CA ARG A 422 8.65 -4.32 9.09
C ARG A 422 9.69 -4.90 10.05
N GLN A 423 9.49 -6.11 10.57
CA GLN A 423 10.49 -6.76 11.42
C GLN A 423 11.83 -7.00 10.72
N SER A 424 11.83 -7.09 9.39
CA SER A 424 13.02 -7.32 8.56
C SER A 424 13.65 -6.02 8.02
N VAL A 425 12.83 -4.98 7.78
CA VAL A 425 13.25 -3.73 7.09
C VAL A 425 13.18 -2.46 7.93
N GLY A 426 12.60 -2.49 9.13
CA GLY A 426 12.44 -1.33 10.03
C GLY A 426 11.01 -0.76 10.10
N ASP A 427 10.76 0.04 11.14
CA ASP A 427 9.42 0.36 11.66
C ASP A 427 8.54 1.26 10.76
N SER A 428 9.09 2.05 9.84
CA SER A 428 8.31 2.98 9.00
C SER A 428 8.54 2.82 7.49
N THR A 429 9.10 1.68 7.07
CA THR A 429 9.62 1.55 5.71
C THR A 429 8.55 1.31 4.65
N PHE A 430 7.55 0.47 4.91
CA PHE A 430 6.55 0.07 3.91
C PHE A 430 5.12 0.44 4.33
N GLY A 431 4.32 0.80 3.31
CA GLY A 431 2.88 1.01 3.36
C GLY A 431 2.18 0.20 2.28
N ALA A 432 0.84 0.22 2.28
CA ALA A 432 0.02 -0.45 1.27
C ALA A 432 -1.07 0.48 0.71
N SER A 433 -1.32 0.37 -0.59
CA SER A 433 -2.30 1.14 -1.36
C SER A 433 -3.28 0.20 -2.06
N GLY A 434 -4.50 0.67 -2.32
CA GLY A 434 -5.60 -0.16 -2.85
C GLY A 434 -6.40 -0.89 -1.77
N VAL A 435 -5.78 -1.13 -0.62
CA VAL A 435 -6.28 -2.05 0.41
C VAL A 435 -7.51 -1.59 1.20
N ARG A 436 -7.90 -0.32 1.11
CA ARG A 436 -8.98 0.28 1.93
C ARG A 436 -10.36 -0.20 1.50
N ASP A 437 -10.51 -0.41 0.20
CA ASP A 437 -11.77 -0.83 -0.42
C ASP A 437 -11.84 -2.36 -0.53
N ASN A 438 -10.86 -3.08 0.00
CA ASN A 438 -10.86 -4.53 0.01
C ASN A 438 -12.04 -5.05 0.81
N CYS A 439 -12.73 -6.01 0.22
CA CYS A 439 -13.97 -6.53 0.73
C CYS A 439 -13.76 -7.78 1.58
N PHE A 440 -12.75 -8.58 1.30
CA PHE A 440 -12.57 -9.86 1.95
C PHE A 440 -12.31 -9.74 3.46
N THR A 441 -12.93 -10.65 4.23
CA THR A 441 -12.51 -11.01 5.58
C THR A 441 -12.53 -12.54 5.73
N PRO A 442 -11.76 -13.12 6.65
CA PRO A 442 -11.83 -14.56 6.95
C PRO A 442 -13.24 -15.05 7.32
N THR A 443 -14.10 -14.14 7.77
CA THR A 443 -15.41 -14.43 8.32
C THR A 443 -16.57 -14.01 7.39
N GLY A 444 -16.29 -13.38 6.24
CA GLY A 444 -17.29 -12.80 5.33
C GLY A 444 -16.75 -11.64 4.49
N SER A 445 -17.58 -10.60 4.26
CA SER A 445 -17.21 -9.41 3.47
C SER A 445 -17.43 -8.11 4.23
N LEU A 446 -16.49 -7.15 4.12
CA LEU A 446 -16.58 -5.74 4.52
C LEU A 446 -17.48 -4.95 3.55
N CYS A 447 -17.46 -5.31 2.26
CA CYS A 447 -18.33 -4.73 1.26
C CYS A 447 -19.63 -5.51 1.26
N THR A 448 -20.56 -5.10 2.10
CA THR A 448 -21.94 -5.55 1.99
C THR A 448 -22.58 -4.83 0.82
N GLU A 449 -23.13 -5.55 -0.16
CA GLU A 449 -24.30 -5.01 -0.85
C GLU A 449 -25.40 -4.82 0.19
N GLU A 450 -26.11 -3.68 0.14
CA GLU A 450 -27.32 -3.51 0.97
C GLU A 450 -28.23 -4.72 0.69
N PRO A 451 -28.71 -5.41 1.73
CA PRO A 451 -29.55 -6.59 1.51
C PRO A 451 -30.77 -6.17 0.71
N ASP A 452 -31.01 -6.82 -0.43
CA ASP A 452 -32.20 -6.52 -1.25
C ASP A 452 -33.44 -6.66 -0.35
N PRO A 453 -34.19 -5.56 -0.11
CA PRO A 453 -35.30 -5.57 0.84
C PRO A 453 -36.46 -6.46 0.38
N THR A 454 -36.44 -6.94 -0.87
CA THR A 454 -37.45 -7.85 -1.41
C THR A 454 -37.15 -9.33 -1.14
N THR A 455 -35.89 -9.69 -0.90
CA THR A 455 -35.44 -11.08 -0.65
C THR A 455 -34.84 -11.28 0.73
N THR A 456 -34.58 -10.21 1.47
CA THR A 456 -33.99 -10.25 2.81
C THR A 456 -35.02 -9.99 3.90
N THR A 457 -35.11 -10.91 4.85
CA THR A 457 -35.89 -10.73 6.08
C THR A 457 -34.98 -10.26 7.22
N ARG A 458 -35.40 -9.23 7.94
CA ARG A 458 -34.71 -8.65 9.10
C ARG A 458 -35.35 -9.11 10.41
N TYR A 459 -34.51 -9.50 11.38
CA TYR A 459 -34.90 -9.84 12.74
C TYR A 459 -34.11 -8.98 13.72
N ASP A 460 -34.79 -8.03 14.37
CA ASP A 460 -34.17 -7.04 15.24
C ASP A 460 -34.10 -7.50 16.70
N SER A 461 -33.00 -7.15 17.36
CA SER A 461 -32.88 -7.10 18.82
C SER A 461 -32.43 -5.70 19.24
N THR A 462 -33.34 -4.94 19.81
CA THR A 462 -33.13 -3.53 20.23
C THR A 462 -33.06 -3.37 21.74
N SER A 463 -33.04 -4.48 22.48
CA SER A 463 -32.92 -4.45 23.94
C SER A 463 -31.45 -4.28 24.31
N ALA A 464 -31.08 -3.07 24.69
CA ALA A 464 -29.73 -2.77 25.14
C ALA A 464 -29.33 -3.66 26.34
N ALA A 465 -28.10 -4.19 26.32
CA ALA A 465 -27.57 -5.06 27.36
C ALA A 465 -26.14 -4.66 27.75
N PRO A 466 -25.83 -4.56 29.07
CA PRO A 466 -24.50 -4.15 29.51
C PRO A 466 -23.46 -5.21 29.16
N ILE A 467 -22.28 -4.78 28.71
CA ILE A 467 -21.13 -5.65 28.50
C ILE A 467 -20.24 -5.53 29.76
N PRO A 468 -20.15 -6.58 30.59
CA PRO A 468 -19.33 -6.57 31.80
C PRO A 468 -17.83 -6.64 31.50
N ASP A 469 -17.04 -5.84 32.24
CA ASP A 469 -15.57 -5.74 32.18
C ASP A 469 -14.90 -7.09 32.53
N ASN A 470 -13.97 -7.54 31.68
CA ASN A 470 -13.18 -8.77 31.82
C ASN A 470 -13.97 -10.00 32.32
N ASP A 471 -15.24 -10.13 31.95
CA ASP A 471 -16.08 -11.23 32.40
C ASP A 471 -16.30 -12.21 31.25
N THR A 472 -15.62 -13.36 31.36
CA THR A 472 -15.71 -14.46 30.40
C THR A 472 -17.14 -14.97 30.16
N THR A 473 -18.13 -14.64 30.99
CA THR A 473 -19.54 -14.94 30.74
C THR A 473 -20.18 -14.00 29.72
N GLY A 474 -19.74 -12.73 29.67
CA GLY A 474 -20.17 -11.70 28.73
C GLY A 474 -21.68 -11.39 28.79
N THR A 475 -22.18 -10.86 27.67
CA THR A 475 -23.61 -10.62 27.43
C THR A 475 -24.12 -11.47 26.27
N THR A 476 -25.34 -11.97 26.39
CA THR A 476 -26.03 -12.72 25.33
C THR A 476 -27.35 -12.06 24.95
N SER A 477 -27.69 -12.15 23.67
CA SER A 477 -28.95 -11.66 23.10
C SER A 477 -29.41 -12.62 22.02
N SER A 478 -30.71 -12.95 21.97
CA SER A 478 -31.24 -13.91 21.02
C SER A 478 -32.41 -13.35 20.22
N VAL A 479 -32.50 -13.76 18.95
CA VAL A 479 -33.67 -13.57 18.09
C VAL A 479 -34.17 -14.94 17.63
N ASP A 480 -35.49 -15.13 17.56
CA ASP A 480 -36.11 -16.37 17.10
C ASP A 480 -36.60 -16.20 15.66
N VAL A 481 -36.19 -17.12 14.79
CA VAL A 481 -36.63 -17.20 13.40
C VAL A 481 -37.68 -18.30 13.27
N ALA A 482 -38.91 -17.93 12.91
CA ALA A 482 -40.02 -18.89 12.79
C ALA A 482 -40.03 -19.66 11.47
N ASP A 483 -39.55 -19.03 10.38
CA ASP A 483 -39.57 -19.59 9.04
C ASP A 483 -38.46 -20.63 8.86
N SER A 484 -38.81 -21.79 8.32
CA SER A 484 -37.85 -22.82 7.88
C SER A 484 -37.50 -22.60 6.41
N PHE A 485 -36.23 -22.34 6.15
CA PHE A 485 -35.60 -22.22 4.83
C PHE A 485 -34.07 -22.24 4.99
N VAL A 486 -33.34 -22.53 3.92
CA VAL A 486 -31.88 -22.39 3.91
C VAL A 486 -31.53 -21.02 3.33
N PRO A 487 -30.92 -20.11 4.09
CA PRO A 487 -30.57 -18.78 3.60
C PRO A 487 -29.43 -18.85 2.59
N THR A 488 -29.51 -18.01 1.55
CA THR A 488 -28.41 -17.81 0.58
C THR A 488 -27.34 -16.88 1.12
N SER A 489 -27.71 -15.96 2.03
CA SER A 489 -26.80 -15.08 2.76
C SER A 489 -27.28 -14.86 4.20
N VAL A 490 -26.33 -14.76 5.12
CA VAL A 490 -26.53 -14.41 6.53
C VAL A 490 -25.67 -13.21 6.86
N ALA A 491 -26.29 -12.14 7.36
CA ALA A 491 -25.58 -10.97 7.85
C ALA A 491 -26.08 -10.53 9.23
N VAL A 492 -25.21 -9.86 9.98
CA VAL A 492 -25.47 -9.31 11.31
C VAL A 492 -25.09 -7.84 11.32
N GLU A 493 -26.07 -6.97 11.52
CA GLU A 493 -25.82 -5.58 11.86
C GLU A 493 -25.56 -5.46 13.35
N LEU A 494 -24.44 -4.87 13.73
CA LEU A 494 -24.03 -4.73 15.12
C LEU A 494 -23.86 -3.25 15.49
N ASN A 495 -24.46 -2.88 16.62
CA ASN A 495 -24.32 -1.57 17.25
C ASN A 495 -23.95 -1.76 18.72
N VAL A 496 -22.70 -1.50 19.04
CA VAL A 496 -22.11 -1.64 20.37
C VAL A 496 -21.45 -0.33 20.76
N SER A 497 -21.78 0.19 21.93
CA SER A 497 -21.04 1.28 22.55
C SER A 497 -19.97 0.73 23.48
N HIS A 498 -18.69 1.05 23.25
CA HIS A 498 -17.56 0.60 24.06
C HIS A 498 -16.40 1.58 23.92
N SER A 499 -15.66 1.86 24.98
CA SER A 499 -14.47 2.74 24.95
C SER A 499 -13.25 2.10 24.30
N TRP A 500 -13.22 0.76 24.23
CA TRP A 500 -12.10 0.02 23.64
C TRP A 500 -12.58 -1.25 22.93
N VAL A 501 -12.82 -1.21 21.62
CA VAL A 501 -13.42 -2.36 20.92
C VAL A 501 -12.43 -3.51 20.68
N GLY A 502 -11.14 -3.25 20.85
CA GLY A 502 -10.06 -4.24 20.82
C GLY A 502 -10.15 -5.30 21.91
N ASP A 503 -10.96 -5.10 22.94
CA ASP A 503 -11.13 -6.07 24.02
C ASP A 503 -12.28 -7.05 23.77
N LEU A 504 -13.10 -6.77 22.76
CA LEU A 504 -14.33 -7.49 22.51
C LEU A 504 -14.11 -8.75 21.67
N VAL A 505 -14.82 -9.82 22.03
CA VAL A 505 -15.07 -10.98 21.18
C VAL A 505 -16.58 -11.07 20.96
N VAL A 506 -17.00 -11.07 19.69
CA VAL A 506 -18.40 -11.17 19.30
C VAL A 506 -18.61 -12.44 18.47
N THR A 507 -19.52 -13.29 18.91
CA THR A 507 -19.87 -14.54 18.23
C THR A 507 -21.37 -14.64 17.99
N LEU A 508 -21.75 -15.23 16.87
CA LEU A 508 -23.12 -15.63 16.57
C LEU A 508 -23.21 -17.15 16.59
N GLU A 509 -24.26 -17.69 17.21
CA GLU A 509 -24.51 -19.13 17.32
C GLU A 509 -25.90 -19.48 16.78
N HIS A 510 -25.96 -20.53 15.98
CA HIS A 510 -27.20 -21.08 15.45
C HIS A 510 -27.04 -22.53 15.00
N GLY A 511 -28.01 -23.38 15.30
CA GLY A 511 -28.04 -24.77 14.82
C GLY A 511 -26.82 -25.62 15.21
N GLY A 512 -26.08 -25.22 16.26
CA GLY A 512 -24.82 -25.86 16.67
C GLY A 512 -23.56 -25.38 15.93
N ALA A 513 -23.70 -24.45 14.99
CA ALA A 513 -22.59 -23.74 14.36
C ALA A 513 -22.33 -22.40 15.08
N THR A 514 -21.09 -21.92 15.00
CA THR A 514 -20.65 -20.65 15.58
C THR A 514 -19.86 -19.86 14.55
N ALA A 515 -20.19 -18.59 14.39
CA ALA A 515 -19.40 -17.62 13.63
C ALA A 515 -18.79 -16.61 14.59
N THR A 516 -17.50 -16.33 14.46
CA THR A 516 -16.88 -15.18 15.14
C THR A 516 -17.03 -13.97 14.22
N LEU A 517 -17.68 -12.92 14.68
CA LEU A 517 -17.93 -11.69 13.91
C LEU A 517 -16.88 -10.62 14.23
N TRP A 518 -16.37 -10.62 15.46
CA TRP A 518 -15.36 -9.69 15.96
C TRP A 518 -14.45 -10.44 16.93
N ASN A 519 -13.14 -10.25 16.85
CA ASN A 519 -12.19 -10.97 17.71
C ASN A 519 -10.99 -10.10 18.07
N MET A 520 -11.15 -9.30 19.12
CA MET A 520 -10.12 -8.41 19.64
C MET A 520 -9.49 -7.55 18.54
N THR A 521 -10.34 -7.03 17.63
CA THR A 521 -9.96 -6.19 16.50
C THR A 521 -10.31 -4.73 16.78
N GLY A 522 -9.76 -3.78 16.01
CA GLY A 522 -10.03 -2.35 16.15
C GLY A 522 -9.14 -1.62 17.18
N GLY A 523 -8.52 -2.34 18.13
CA GLY A 523 -7.65 -1.72 19.13
C GLY A 523 -8.41 -0.72 20.01
N GLY A 524 -7.77 0.39 20.38
CA GLY A 524 -8.39 1.43 21.22
C GLY A 524 -9.39 2.35 20.55
N THR A 525 -9.99 1.94 19.43
CA THR A 525 -11.12 2.68 18.85
C THR A 525 -12.38 2.47 19.68
N GLU A 526 -13.29 3.44 19.59
CA GLU A 526 -14.56 3.38 20.31
C GLU A 526 -15.68 2.87 19.40
N ASN A 527 -16.57 2.06 19.97
CA ASN A 527 -17.84 1.59 19.41
C ASN A 527 -17.72 0.71 18.15
N ILE A 528 -18.68 -0.22 17.97
CA ILE A 528 -18.84 -1.01 16.75
C ILE A 528 -20.15 -0.61 16.11
N ARG A 529 -20.10 -0.12 14.87
CA ARG A 529 -21.27 0.16 14.02
C ARG A 529 -21.02 -0.43 12.64
N GLN A 530 -21.23 -1.74 12.52
CA GLN A 530 -20.82 -2.48 11.34
C GLN A 530 -21.77 -3.64 11.03
N THR A 531 -21.87 -3.97 9.75
CA THR A 531 -22.57 -5.18 9.27
C THR A 531 -21.54 -6.26 8.94
N PHE A 532 -21.78 -7.47 9.43
CA PHE A 532 -20.93 -8.65 9.20
C PHE A 532 -21.68 -9.66 8.37
N GLN A 533 -21.18 -10.01 7.19
CA GLN A 533 -21.64 -11.21 6.47
C GLN A 533 -20.93 -12.45 7.05
N THR A 534 -21.54 -13.62 6.97
CA THR A 534 -20.84 -14.87 7.30
C THR A 534 -21.38 -16.08 6.57
N THR A 535 -20.46 -16.96 6.15
CA THR A 535 -20.75 -18.23 5.47
C THR A 535 -20.81 -19.42 6.42
N ALA A 536 -20.54 -19.22 7.72
CA ALA A 536 -20.45 -20.29 8.72
C ALA A 536 -21.77 -21.08 8.88
N PHE A 537 -22.90 -20.51 8.46
CA PHE A 537 -24.23 -21.13 8.53
C PHE A 537 -24.76 -21.61 7.18
N ALA A 538 -23.91 -21.62 6.14
CA ALA A 538 -24.31 -22.04 4.81
C ALA A 538 -24.85 -23.48 4.82
N GLY A 539 -26.04 -23.68 4.23
CA GLY A 539 -26.69 -24.99 4.18
C GLY A 539 -27.48 -25.38 5.43
N LEU A 540 -27.46 -24.56 6.50
CA LEU A 540 -28.30 -24.78 7.68
C LEU A 540 -29.71 -24.21 7.46
N ASP A 541 -30.71 -24.84 8.06
CA ASP A 541 -32.06 -24.28 8.12
C ASP A 541 -32.08 -23.11 9.09
N ALA A 542 -32.69 -21.99 8.71
CA ALA A 542 -32.71 -20.77 9.49
C ALA A 542 -33.61 -20.81 10.73
N SER A 543 -34.53 -21.77 10.85
CA SER A 543 -35.53 -21.76 11.92
C SER A 543 -34.93 -22.06 13.29
N GLY A 544 -35.46 -21.39 14.30
CA GLY A 544 -35.04 -21.51 15.69
C GLY A 544 -34.20 -20.31 16.17
N PRO A 545 -33.53 -20.47 17.32
CA PRO A 545 -32.86 -19.37 17.99
C PRO A 545 -31.53 -19.05 17.32
N TRP A 546 -31.27 -17.77 17.13
CA TRP A 546 -29.97 -17.20 16.79
C TRP A 546 -29.47 -16.39 17.99
N THR A 547 -28.31 -16.75 18.53
CA THR A 547 -27.78 -16.14 19.76
C THR A 547 -26.50 -15.39 19.46
N LEU A 548 -26.53 -14.07 19.65
CA LEU A 548 -25.34 -13.23 19.67
C LEU A 548 -24.76 -13.22 21.07
N ARG A 549 -23.43 -13.33 21.15
CA ARG A 549 -22.67 -13.25 22.38
C ARG A 549 -21.55 -12.24 22.24
N VAL A 550 -21.42 -11.35 23.22
CA VAL A 550 -20.40 -10.31 23.29
C VAL A 550 -19.66 -10.44 24.60
N VAL A 551 -18.34 -10.57 24.54
CA VAL A 551 -17.46 -10.73 25.73
C VAL A 551 -16.40 -9.65 25.68
N ASP A 552 -16.24 -8.94 26.79
CA ASP A 552 -15.03 -8.16 27.06
C ASP A 552 -13.98 -9.08 27.72
N THR A 553 -12.78 -9.08 27.17
CA THR A 553 -11.67 -9.97 27.55
C THR A 553 -10.51 -9.26 28.25
N ALA A 554 -10.60 -7.94 28.46
CA ALA A 554 -9.57 -7.15 29.14
C ALA A 554 -10.16 -6.35 30.31
N ASP A 555 -9.30 -5.90 31.23
CA ASP A 555 -9.70 -5.06 32.37
C ASP A 555 -9.80 -3.58 31.98
N LYS A 556 -10.72 -2.85 32.63
CA LYS A 556 -10.86 -1.38 32.76
C LYS A 556 -11.96 -0.76 31.89
N ASP A 557 -12.47 -1.49 30.92
CA ASP A 557 -13.46 -0.99 29.98
C ASP A 557 -14.80 -1.70 30.18
N THR A 558 -15.88 -1.00 29.91
CA THR A 558 -17.24 -1.57 29.91
C THR A 558 -17.99 -0.95 28.76
N GLY A 559 -19.09 -1.59 28.36
CA GLY A 559 -19.95 -0.98 27.38
C GLY A 559 -21.35 -1.54 27.35
N THR A 560 -21.97 -1.43 26.20
CA THR A 560 -23.36 -1.81 25.98
C THR A 560 -23.52 -2.35 24.57
N LEU A 561 -24.09 -3.55 24.45
CA LEU A 561 -24.70 -3.99 23.22
C LEU A 561 -25.99 -3.19 23.07
N ASP A 562 -25.98 -2.15 22.23
CA ASP A 562 -27.12 -1.24 22.08
C ASP A 562 -28.23 -1.90 21.27
N SER A 563 -27.86 -2.52 20.15
CA SER A 563 -28.76 -3.26 19.28
C SER A 563 -28.00 -4.15 18.31
N TRP A 564 -28.68 -5.16 17.77
CA TRP A 564 -28.22 -5.89 16.61
C TRP A 564 -29.40 -6.37 15.76
N ALA A 565 -29.14 -6.72 14.50
CA ALA A 565 -30.15 -7.34 13.66
C ALA A 565 -29.55 -8.49 12.85
N LEU A 566 -30.30 -9.58 12.75
CA LEU A 566 -30.02 -10.68 11.85
C LEU A 566 -30.74 -10.42 10.52
N LEU A 567 -30.00 -10.54 9.43
CA LEU A 567 -30.46 -10.37 8.06
C LEU A 567 -30.30 -11.71 7.34
N LEU A 568 -31.42 -12.27 6.88
CA LEU A 568 -31.44 -13.57 6.18
C LEU A 568 -32.01 -13.39 4.78
N THR A 569 -31.22 -13.70 3.77
CA THR A 569 -31.62 -13.62 2.36
C THR A 569 -32.07 -15.00 1.85
N LYS A 570 -33.18 -15.04 1.10
CA LYS A 570 -33.73 -16.25 0.48
C LYS A 570 -33.20 -16.52 -0.93
#